data_AF-A0AAQ4EBB3-F1
#
_entry.id   AF-A0AAQ4EBB3-F1
#
_cell.length_a   1.000
_cell.length_b   1.000
_cell.length_c   1.000
_cell.angle_alpha   90.00
_cell.angle_beta   90.00
_cell.angle_gamma   90.00
#
_symmetry.space_group_name_H-M   'P 1'
#
loop_
_entity.id
_entity.type
_entity.pdbx_description
1 polymer ?
#
loop_
_entity_poly.entity_id
_entity_poly.type
_entity_poly.pdbx_seq_one_letter_code
_entity_poly.pdbx_strand_id
1 'polypeptide(L)'
;MSTEETESHSTDSSMDQVPGTESATGAANGAGDAADSNAAMRRLEMELEMRKTTLLIERERTRQLELQTGSPQGSQAGGRQTREETLVYFAKRLKSLLTPIPTDPEVPVWLEGVEGFFRSYKVPDEVKSHLLLPLVSVRIPHLFSKLSTEELDSYDRVKQTILSELRLSPGDYLRQFRSALPGRNETWQHFASRIESYHAFYMSARGIKTLEDLVSLNVADQMKQALSTEAYKYVKREEADSWVKPHEIAKLVEAFEDCEGKGSGKKQILAAKRPTNQHLF
;
A
#
# COMPACT_ATOMS: atom_id res chain seq x y z
N MET A 1 -42.44 42.69 -13.89
CA MET A 1 -43.84 42.58 -14.33
C MET A 1 -44.33 41.28 -13.74
N SER A 2 -45.05 41.36 -12.62
CA SER A 2 -46.47 41.71 -12.65
C SER A 2 -47.22 40.59 -13.35
N THR A 3 -48.21 39.95 -12.75
CA THR A 3 -48.93 40.22 -11.51
C THR A 3 -49.91 39.05 -11.40
N GLU A 4 -50.27 38.67 -10.17
CA GLU A 4 -51.67 38.71 -9.72
C GLU A 4 -52.49 37.53 -10.25
N GLU A 5 -53.00 36.66 -9.39
CA GLU A 5 -54.09 36.91 -8.43
C GLU A 5 -55.13 35.84 -8.77
N THR A 6 -56.09 35.45 -7.95
CA THR A 6 -56.62 35.92 -6.67
C THR A 6 -57.41 34.69 -6.17
N GLU A 7 -57.36 34.33 -4.89
CA GLU A 7 -58.37 34.74 -3.90
C GLU A 7 -59.78 34.22 -4.26
N SER A 8 -60.61 33.75 -3.35
CA SER A 8 -60.70 34.01 -1.91
C SER A 8 -61.97 33.29 -1.39
N HIS A 9 -61.99 33.09 -0.07
CA HIS A 9 -63.13 33.39 0.83
C HIS A 9 -64.47 32.65 0.62
N SER A 10 -65.32 32.43 1.61
CA SER A 10 -65.29 32.66 3.05
C SER A 10 -66.41 31.84 3.68
N THR A 11 -66.27 31.64 4.97
CA THR A 11 -67.33 31.43 5.96
C THR A 11 -68.57 32.30 5.74
N ASP A 12 -69.77 31.77 5.98
CA ASP A 12 -70.76 32.51 6.78
C ASP A 12 -71.80 31.59 7.43
N SER A 13 -72.26 32.05 8.59
CA SER A 13 -73.18 31.50 9.56
C SER A 13 -74.55 32.20 9.46
N SER A 14 -75.56 31.64 10.14
CA SER A 14 -76.88 32.25 10.49
C SER A 14 -77.93 32.30 9.38
N MET A 15 -79.24 32.38 9.62
CA MET A 15 -80.21 32.06 10.70
C MET A 15 -81.57 32.53 10.13
N ASP A 16 -82.68 31.99 10.64
CA ASP A 16 -84.10 32.36 10.38
C ASP A 16 -84.70 31.91 9.03
N GLN A 17 -85.95 31.43 8.92
CA GLN A 17 -87.17 31.84 9.64
C GLN A 17 -88.29 30.75 9.53
N VAL A 18 -89.19 30.73 10.52
CA VAL A 18 -90.46 29.96 10.61
C VAL A 18 -91.58 30.70 9.85
N PRO A 19 -92.58 30.05 9.21
CA PRO A 19 -93.92 29.79 9.82
C PRO A 19 -94.42 28.38 9.44
N GLY A 20 -95.45 27.73 10.00
CA GLY A 20 -96.58 28.07 10.85
C GLY A 20 -97.63 26.97 10.59
N THR A 21 -98.11 26.32 11.66
CA THR A 21 -99.41 25.64 11.86
C THR A 21 -100.02 24.76 10.74
N GLU A 22 -100.27 23.48 11.03
CA GLU A 22 -101.63 22.95 11.29
C GLU A 22 -101.61 21.42 11.56
N SER A 23 -102.68 20.98 12.22
CA SER A 23 -102.77 19.81 13.07
C SER A 23 -103.11 18.50 12.35
N ALA A 24 -102.64 17.41 12.98
CA ALA A 24 -103.29 16.11 13.13
C ALA A 24 -103.65 15.30 11.86
N THR A 25 -103.04 14.11 11.74
CA THR A 25 -103.72 12.80 11.87
C THR A 25 -102.79 11.67 11.39
N GLY A 26 -102.88 10.49 12.01
CA GLY A 26 -102.42 9.25 11.38
C GLY A 26 -101.22 8.57 12.05
N ALA A 27 -101.52 7.84 13.13
CA ALA A 27 -100.64 6.81 13.67
C ALA A 27 -100.46 5.65 12.66
N ALA A 28 -99.20 5.33 12.32
CA ALA A 28 -98.67 3.98 12.07
C ALA A 28 -97.28 4.11 11.43
N ASN A 29 -96.21 3.63 12.10
CA ASN A 29 -94.94 3.11 11.54
C ASN A 29 -93.68 3.25 12.45
N GLY A 30 -93.83 3.40 13.77
CA GLY A 30 -92.66 3.56 14.68
C GLY A 30 -91.85 2.30 15.02
N ALA A 31 -92.21 1.10 14.54
CA ALA A 31 -91.52 -0.15 14.90
C ALA A 31 -90.68 -0.74 13.75
N GLY A 32 -90.94 -0.35 12.49
CA GLY A 32 -90.18 -0.80 11.33
C GLY A 32 -88.82 -0.10 11.21
N ASP A 33 -88.79 1.22 11.38
CA ASP A 33 -87.59 2.04 11.19
C ASP A 33 -86.48 1.79 12.22
N ALA A 34 -86.82 1.48 13.47
CA ALA A 34 -85.81 1.16 14.50
C ALA A 34 -85.17 -0.22 14.26
N ALA A 35 -85.93 -1.18 13.74
CA ALA A 35 -85.42 -2.49 13.36
C ALA A 35 -84.58 -2.42 12.07
N ASP A 36 -85.00 -1.61 11.09
CA ASP A 36 -84.24 -1.38 9.86
C ASP A 36 -82.96 -0.56 10.11
N SER A 37 -83.00 0.42 11.02
CA SER A 37 -81.80 1.19 11.44
C SER A 37 -80.80 0.32 12.20
N ASN A 38 -81.26 -0.59 13.05
CA ASN A 38 -80.40 -1.56 13.74
C ASN A 38 -79.84 -2.62 12.77
N ALA A 39 -80.64 -3.06 11.79
CA ALA A 39 -80.17 -3.92 10.71
C ALA A 39 -79.15 -3.21 9.80
N ALA A 40 -79.34 -1.92 9.53
CA ALA A 40 -78.41 -1.09 8.76
C ALA A 40 -77.08 -0.87 9.51
N MET A 41 -77.12 -0.60 10.82
CA MET A 41 -75.90 -0.50 11.64
C MET A 41 -75.10 -1.81 11.66
N ARG A 42 -75.77 -2.96 11.78
CA ARG A 42 -75.09 -4.27 11.72
C ARG A 42 -74.47 -4.56 10.35
N ARG A 43 -75.12 -4.13 9.27
CA ARG A 43 -74.57 -4.24 7.90
C ARG A 43 -73.33 -3.35 7.75
N LEU A 44 -73.36 -2.13 8.28
CA LEU A 44 -72.24 -1.21 8.26
C LEU A 44 -71.06 -1.71 9.11
N GLU A 45 -71.32 -2.26 10.29
CA GLU A 45 -70.28 -2.88 11.13
C GLU A 45 -69.63 -4.09 10.44
N MET A 46 -70.44 -4.96 9.82
CA MET A 46 -69.96 -6.10 9.06
C MET A 46 -69.13 -5.65 7.84
N GLU A 47 -69.52 -4.56 7.18
CA GLU A 47 -68.76 -3.98 6.07
C GLU A 47 -67.42 -3.39 6.54
N LEU A 48 -67.38 -2.71 7.69
CA LEU A 48 -66.15 -2.18 8.28
C LEU A 48 -65.20 -3.30 8.74
N GLU A 49 -65.72 -4.37 9.33
CA GLU A 49 -64.97 -5.58 9.67
C GLU A 49 -64.37 -6.24 8.43
N MET A 50 -65.16 -6.38 7.36
CA MET A 50 -64.69 -6.90 6.07
C MET A 50 -63.64 -5.98 5.43
N ARG A 51 -63.81 -4.66 5.52
CA ARG A 51 -62.84 -3.67 5.05
C ARG A 51 -61.53 -3.75 5.84
N LYS A 52 -61.61 -3.94 7.15
CA LYS A 52 -60.44 -4.07 8.03
C LYS A 52 -59.68 -5.36 7.77
N THR A 53 -60.38 -6.48 7.59
CA THR A 53 -59.75 -7.78 7.27
C THR A 53 -59.11 -7.77 5.89
N THR A 54 -59.75 -7.18 4.87
CA THR A 54 -59.16 -7.04 3.54
C THR A 54 -57.90 -6.18 3.55
N LEU A 55 -57.89 -5.04 4.26
CA LEU A 55 -56.69 -4.21 4.43
C LEU A 55 -55.55 -4.92 5.14
N LEU A 56 -55.86 -5.77 6.14
CA LEU A 56 -54.85 -6.58 6.82
C LEU A 56 -54.24 -7.63 5.91
N ILE A 57 -55.08 -8.31 5.11
CA ILE A 57 -54.62 -9.30 4.13
C ILE A 57 -53.78 -8.63 3.04
N GLU A 58 -54.18 -7.44 2.59
CA GLU A 58 -53.43 -6.66 1.59
C GLU A 58 -52.08 -6.19 2.14
N ARG A 59 -52.04 -5.68 3.37
CA ARG A 59 -50.80 -5.30 4.07
C ARG A 59 -49.86 -6.49 4.28
N GLU A 60 -50.41 -7.66 4.60
CA GLU A 60 -49.60 -8.86 4.78
C GLU A 60 -49.07 -9.38 3.44
N ARG A 61 -49.88 -9.29 2.37
CA ARG A 61 -49.43 -9.59 1.01
C ARG A 61 -48.35 -8.63 0.53
N THR A 62 -48.46 -7.32 0.79
CA THR A 62 -47.42 -6.36 0.42
C THR A 62 -46.13 -6.62 1.19
N ARG A 63 -46.21 -6.93 2.49
CA ARG A 63 -45.05 -7.34 3.31
C ARG A 63 -44.40 -8.61 2.77
N GLN A 64 -45.20 -9.61 2.38
CA GLN A 64 -44.69 -10.84 1.78
C GLN A 64 -44.11 -10.63 0.39
N LEU A 65 -44.68 -9.71 -0.39
CA LEU A 65 -44.12 -9.30 -1.68
C LEU A 65 -42.78 -8.63 -1.45
N GLU A 66 -42.66 -7.65 -0.54
CA GLU A 66 -41.39 -6.98 -0.20
C GLU A 66 -40.31 -7.96 0.31
N LEU A 67 -40.70 -9.01 1.05
CA LEU A 67 -39.78 -10.06 1.48
C LEU A 67 -39.35 -10.99 0.31
N GLN A 68 -40.17 -11.13 -0.73
CA GLN A 68 -39.87 -11.92 -1.94
C GLN A 68 -39.18 -11.10 -3.04
N THR A 69 -39.50 -9.81 -3.19
CA THR A 69 -38.88 -8.84 -4.10
C THR A 69 -37.73 -8.08 -3.46
N GLY A 70 -37.45 -8.32 -2.17
CA GLY A 70 -36.21 -8.01 -1.47
C GLY A 70 -35.01 -8.81 -2.00
N SER A 71 -34.84 -8.83 -3.33
CA SER A 71 -33.51 -8.92 -3.91
C SER A 71 -32.75 -7.66 -3.47
N PRO A 72 -31.51 -7.80 -2.99
CA PRO A 72 -30.70 -6.67 -2.58
C PRO A 72 -30.31 -5.86 -3.83
N GLN A 73 -31.13 -4.90 -4.23
CA GLN A 73 -30.69 -3.74 -5.02
C GLN A 73 -29.98 -2.74 -4.09
N GLY A 74 -29.01 -3.25 -3.33
CA GLY A 74 -27.87 -2.50 -2.86
C GLY A 74 -26.69 -3.04 -3.65
N SER A 75 -26.36 -2.37 -4.75
CA SER A 75 -25.05 -2.43 -5.38
C SER A 75 -24.42 -3.83 -5.48
N GLN A 76 -24.89 -4.66 -6.42
CA GLN A 76 -24.00 -5.63 -7.06
C GLN A 76 -22.99 -4.87 -7.94
N ALA A 77 -22.10 -4.11 -7.28
CA ALA A 77 -20.73 -4.05 -7.75
C ALA A 77 -20.18 -5.46 -7.47
N GLY A 78 -20.14 -6.32 -8.49
CA GLY A 78 -19.31 -7.52 -8.43
C GLY A 78 -17.95 -7.09 -7.94
N GLY A 79 -17.56 -7.60 -6.77
CA GLY A 79 -16.48 -7.09 -5.93
C GLY A 79 -15.12 -7.12 -6.60
N ARG A 80 -14.87 -6.20 -7.53
CA ARG A 80 -13.54 -5.68 -7.76
C ARG A 80 -13.32 -4.69 -6.64
N GLN A 81 -12.83 -5.21 -5.51
CA GLN A 81 -12.36 -4.39 -4.41
C GLN A 81 -11.55 -3.24 -5.02
N THR A 82 -11.92 -2.00 -4.72
CA THR A 82 -11.22 -0.87 -5.34
C THR A 82 -9.75 -0.93 -4.92
N ARG A 83 -8.85 -0.41 -5.75
CA ARG A 83 -7.41 -0.39 -5.45
C ARG A 83 -7.15 0.21 -4.06
N GLU A 84 -7.91 1.24 -3.70
CA GLU A 84 -7.87 1.93 -2.41
C GLU A 84 -8.34 1.03 -1.25
N GLU A 85 -9.48 0.34 -1.39
CA GLU A 85 -9.96 -0.60 -0.38
C GLU A 85 -8.96 -1.74 -0.14
N THR A 86 -8.33 -2.22 -1.22
CA THR A 86 -7.31 -3.27 -1.16
C THR A 86 -6.07 -2.77 -0.43
N LEU A 87 -5.61 -1.56 -0.74
CA LEU A 87 -4.49 -0.91 -0.07
C LEU A 87 -4.76 -0.73 1.43
N VAL A 88 -5.91 -0.18 1.81
CA VAL A 88 -6.28 0.05 3.21
C VAL A 88 -6.36 -1.26 3.99
N TYR A 89 -6.93 -2.31 3.37
CA TYR A 89 -7.01 -3.63 3.97
C TYR A 89 -5.61 -4.19 4.30
N PHE A 90 -4.69 -4.21 3.34
CA PHE A 90 -3.34 -4.71 3.56
C PHE A 90 -2.51 -3.80 4.46
N ALA A 91 -2.65 -2.48 4.36
CA ALA A 91 -1.96 -1.53 5.23
C ALA A 91 -2.32 -1.78 6.69
N LYS A 92 -3.61 -2.03 7.00
CA LYS A 92 -4.06 -2.37 8.36
C LYS A 92 -3.53 -3.73 8.82
N ARG A 93 -3.58 -4.74 7.95
CA ARG A 93 -3.20 -6.12 8.27
C ARG A 93 -1.69 -6.32 8.42
N LEU A 94 -0.90 -5.61 7.63
CA LEU A 94 0.55 -5.68 7.61
C LEU A 94 1.22 -4.60 8.48
N LYS A 95 0.45 -3.69 9.09
CA LYS A 95 0.98 -2.56 9.90
C LYS A 95 2.00 -3.00 10.95
N SER A 96 1.77 -4.12 11.62
CA SER A 96 2.66 -4.63 12.66
C SER A 96 3.87 -5.40 12.11
N LEU A 97 3.83 -5.80 10.83
CA LEU A 97 4.88 -6.58 10.16
C LEU A 97 5.82 -5.68 9.36
N LEU A 98 5.29 -4.59 8.81
CA LEU A 98 6.04 -3.58 8.07
C LEU A 98 6.73 -2.62 9.04
N THR A 99 7.91 -3.02 9.50
CA THR A 99 8.76 -2.16 10.32
C THR A 99 9.34 -1.02 9.49
N PRO A 100 9.65 0.15 10.10
CA PRO A 100 10.41 1.20 9.44
C PRO A 100 11.74 0.69 8.88
N ILE A 101 12.27 1.40 7.87
CA ILE A 101 13.57 1.07 7.28
C ILE A 101 14.65 1.01 8.38
N PRO A 102 15.37 -0.13 8.50
CA PRO A 102 16.47 -0.27 9.45
C PRO A 102 17.72 0.46 8.93
N THR A 103 18.86 0.27 9.62
CA THR A 103 20.14 0.84 9.19
C THR A 103 20.48 0.38 7.76
N ASP A 104 21.09 1.26 6.95
CA ASP A 104 21.44 1.02 5.53
C ASP A 104 21.96 -0.41 5.21
N PRO A 105 22.82 -1.05 6.04
CA PRO A 105 23.32 -2.40 5.77
C PRO A 105 22.29 -3.52 5.90
N GLU A 106 21.23 -3.30 6.69
CA GLU A 106 20.16 -4.28 6.98
C GLU A 106 18.96 -4.14 6.02
N VAL A 107 18.94 -3.07 5.22
CA VAL A 107 17.86 -2.77 4.27
C VAL A 107 17.58 -3.94 3.31
N PRO A 108 18.57 -4.66 2.76
CA PRO A 108 18.26 -5.80 1.89
C PRO A 108 17.63 -6.97 2.63
N VAL A 109 18.06 -7.28 3.86
CA VAL A 109 17.43 -8.32 4.70
C VAL A 109 15.99 -7.92 4.97
N TRP A 110 15.78 -6.64 5.30
CA TRP A 110 14.46 -6.09 5.55
C TRP A 110 13.58 -6.14 4.31
N LEU A 111 14.09 -5.76 3.13
CA LEU A 111 13.36 -5.87 1.87
C LEU A 111 12.96 -7.31 1.57
N GLU A 112 13.87 -8.28 1.75
CA GLU A 112 13.56 -9.70 1.58
C GLU A 112 12.49 -10.18 2.57
N GLY A 113 12.54 -9.71 3.82
CA GLY A 113 11.51 -9.97 4.83
C GLY A 113 10.15 -9.41 4.43
N VAL A 114 10.12 -8.16 3.96
CA VAL A 114 8.91 -7.50 3.44
C VAL A 114 8.34 -8.25 2.23
N GLU A 115 9.19 -8.67 1.29
CA GLU A 115 8.80 -9.50 0.16
C GLU A 115 8.26 -10.86 0.60
N GLY A 116 8.85 -11.46 1.63
CA GLY A 116 8.35 -12.67 2.28
C GLY A 116 6.92 -12.48 2.79
N PHE A 117 6.63 -11.36 3.45
CA PHE A 117 5.27 -11.02 3.88
C PHE A 117 4.34 -10.81 2.68
N PHE A 118 4.77 -10.08 1.65
CA PHE A 118 3.95 -9.88 0.45
C PHE A 118 3.60 -11.19 -0.25
N ARG A 119 4.53 -12.14 -0.33
CA ARG A 119 4.30 -13.49 -0.88
C ARG A 119 3.34 -14.29 0.01
N SER A 120 3.55 -14.29 1.32
CA SER A 120 2.73 -15.04 2.29
C SER A 120 1.26 -14.57 2.30
N TYR A 121 1.05 -13.25 2.31
CA TYR A 121 -0.29 -12.65 2.32
C TYR A 121 -0.90 -12.46 0.92
N LYS A 122 -0.20 -12.88 -0.14
CA LYS A 122 -0.61 -12.76 -1.56
C LYS A 122 -1.05 -11.33 -1.91
N VAL A 123 -0.23 -10.36 -1.54
CA VAL A 123 -0.49 -8.95 -1.81
C VAL A 123 -0.43 -8.70 -3.32
N PRO A 124 -1.43 -8.03 -3.94
CA PRO A 124 -1.41 -7.67 -5.36
C PRO A 124 -0.27 -6.70 -5.69
N ASP A 125 0.37 -6.86 -6.84
CA ASP A 125 1.52 -6.03 -7.27
C ASP A 125 1.17 -4.53 -7.32
N GLU A 126 -0.07 -4.21 -7.72
CA GLU A 126 -0.62 -2.86 -7.84
C GLU A 126 -0.59 -2.04 -6.53
N VAL A 127 -0.55 -2.72 -5.38
CA VAL A 127 -0.55 -2.09 -4.05
C VAL A 127 0.76 -2.30 -3.28
N LYS A 128 1.67 -3.19 -3.74
CA LYS A 128 2.94 -3.47 -3.06
C LYS A 128 3.80 -2.22 -2.94
N SER A 129 3.94 -1.45 -4.01
CA SER A 129 4.71 -0.20 -4.01
C SER A 129 4.12 0.82 -3.03
N HIS A 130 2.80 1.02 -3.06
CA HIS A 130 2.08 1.94 -2.18
C HIS A 130 2.12 1.57 -0.70
N LEU A 131 2.27 0.30 -0.36
CA LEU A 131 2.51 -0.14 1.01
C LEU A 131 3.94 0.18 1.49
N LEU A 132 4.91 0.21 0.56
CA LEU A 132 6.31 0.45 0.85
C LEU A 132 6.64 1.95 0.93
N LEU A 133 6.01 2.78 0.09
CA LEU A 133 6.29 4.21 -0.03
C LEU A 133 6.25 4.97 1.31
N PRO A 134 5.26 4.78 2.21
CA PRO A 134 5.23 5.46 3.51
C PRO A 134 6.40 5.09 4.44
N LEU A 135 6.95 3.88 4.31
CA LEU A 135 8.09 3.42 5.12
C LEU A 135 9.39 4.05 4.63
N VAL A 136 9.48 4.21 3.31
CA VAL A 136 10.67 4.68 2.62
C VAL A 136 10.75 6.21 2.64
N SER A 137 9.63 6.90 2.52
CA SER A 137 9.56 8.37 2.47
C SER A 137 10.12 9.04 3.72
N VAL A 138 10.07 8.36 4.87
CA VAL A 138 10.69 8.82 6.12
C VAL A 138 12.21 8.92 5.99
N ARG A 139 12.84 7.99 5.26
CA ARG A 139 14.29 7.91 5.10
C ARG A 139 14.78 8.58 3.82
N ILE A 140 13.99 8.52 2.76
CA ILE A 140 14.30 9.00 1.41
C ILE A 140 13.18 9.96 0.97
N PRO A 141 13.11 11.18 1.53
CA PRO A 141 12.00 12.10 1.30
C PRO A 141 11.89 12.57 -0.16
N HIS A 142 12.99 12.57 -0.91
CA HIS A 142 13.05 12.92 -2.32
C HIS A 142 12.76 11.76 -3.28
N LEU A 143 12.32 10.60 -2.78
CA LEU A 143 11.95 9.47 -3.65
C LEU A 143 10.81 9.86 -4.61
N PHE A 144 9.83 10.61 -4.12
CA PHE A 144 8.67 11.06 -4.91
C PHE A 144 9.02 12.09 -5.98
N SER A 145 10.13 12.81 -5.86
CA SER A 145 10.57 13.77 -6.89
C SER A 145 11.41 13.13 -7.99
N LYS A 146 11.94 11.92 -7.76
CA LYS A 146 12.73 11.16 -8.73
C LYS A 146 11.91 10.22 -9.60
N LEU A 147 10.77 9.76 -9.12
CA LEU A 147 9.92 8.79 -9.79
C LEU A 147 8.68 9.46 -10.36
N SER A 148 8.32 9.11 -11.58
CA SER A 148 7.02 9.45 -12.16
C SER A 148 5.89 8.66 -11.48
N THR A 149 4.64 9.12 -11.63
CA THR A 149 3.47 8.42 -11.08
C THR A 149 3.37 6.97 -11.57
N GLU A 150 3.77 6.71 -12.82
CA GLU A 150 3.78 5.37 -13.41
C GLU A 150 4.89 4.48 -12.82
N GLU A 151 6.05 5.04 -12.51
CA GLU A 151 7.15 4.31 -11.88
C GLU A 151 6.89 4.01 -10.40
N LEU A 152 6.13 4.87 -9.71
CA LEU A 152 5.67 4.64 -8.33
C LEU A 152 4.68 3.47 -8.24
N ASP A 153 3.99 3.14 -9.34
CA ASP A 153 3.10 1.99 -9.43
C ASP A 153 3.86 0.67 -9.66
N SER A 154 5.12 0.73 -10.09
CA SER A 154 5.98 -0.45 -10.27
C SER A 154 6.80 -0.75 -9.03
N TYR A 155 6.53 -1.89 -8.39
CA TYR A 155 7.31 -2.36 -7.24
C TYR A 155 8.81 -2.51 -7.58
N ASP A 156 9.14 -3.06 -8.75
CA ASP A 156 10.53 -3.30 -9.15
C ASP A 156 11.32 -2.00 -9.33
N ARG A 157 10.68 -0.96 -9.91
CA ARG A 157 11.30 0.36 -10.03
C ARG A 157 11.49 1.02 -8.68
N VAL A 158 10.48 0.99 -7.81
CA VAL A 158 10.60 1.52 -6.44
C VAL A 158 11.72 0.79 -5.68
N LYS A 159 11.79 -0.54 -5.76
CA LYS A 159 12.86 -1.35 -5.15
C LYS A 159 14.24 -0.96 -5.68
N GLN A 160 14.42 -0.88 -6.99
CA GLN A 160 15.70 -0.48 -7.60
C GLN A 160 16.12 0.92 -7.13
N THR A 161 15.19 1.87 -7.11
CA THR A 161 15.47 3.25 -6.69
C THR A 161 15.85 3.31 -5.22
N ILE A 162 15.15 2.59 -4.34
CA ILE A 162 15.49 2.48 -2.91
C ILE A 162 16.92 1.98 -2.74
N LEU A 163 17.26 0.87 -3.41
CA LEU A 163 18.60 0.29 -3.34
C LEU A 163 19.68 1.24 -3.89
N SER A 164 19.38 1.96 -4.97
CA SER A 164 20.30 2.94 -5.55
C SER A 164 20.52 4.15 -4.65
N GLU A 165 19.47 4.64 -4.00
CA GLU A 165 19.48 5.89 -3.23
C GLU A 165 20.09 5.70 -1.86
N LEU A 166 19.89 4.52 -1.25
CA LEU A 166 20.61 4.11 -0.06
C LEU A 166 22.10 3.82 -0.33
N ARG A 167 22.58 4.06 -1.56
CA ARG A 167 23.96 3.89 -2.00
C ARG A 167 24.53 2.54 -1.60
N LEU A 168 23.73 1.51 -1.75
CA LEU A 168 24.14 0.13 -1.50
C LEU A 168 24.83 -0.42 -2.75
N SER A 169 25.89 0.26 -3.20
CA SER A 169 26.71 -0.28 -4.27
C SER A 169 27.35 -1.58 -3.77
N PRO A 170 27.58 -2.57 -4.64
CA PRO A 170 28.25 -3.81 -4.21
C PRO A 170 29.63 -3.53 -3.58
N GLY A 171 30.31 -2.45 -4.01
CA GLY A 171 31.56 -2.00 -3.41
C GLY A 171 31.42 -1.50 -1.97
N ASP A 172 30.26 -0.95 -1.60
CA ASP A 172 30.00 -0.48 -0.23
C ASP A 172 29.65 -1.63 0.71
N TYR A 173 28.96 -2.67 0.24
CA TYR A 173 28.83 -3.93 1.02
C TYR A 173 30.17 -4.59 1.28
N LEU A 174 31.05 -4.64 0.27
CA LEU A 174 32.39 -5.19 0.44
C LEU A 174 33.22 -4.35 1.43
N ARG A 175 33.09 -3.02 1.36
CA ARG A 175 33.73 -2.12 2.32
C ARG A 175 33.22 -2.39 3.73
N GLN A 176 31.89 -2.44 3.89
CA GLN A 176 31.23 -2.68 5.18
C GLN A 176 31.60 -4.05 5.75
N PHE A 177 31.67 -5.09 4.92
CA PHE A 177 32.14 -6.43 5.30
C PHE A 177 33.59 -6.39 5.83
N ARG A 178 34.49 -5.67 5.14
CA ARG A 178 35.90 -5.59 5.52
C ARG A 178 36.18 -4.68 6.72
N SER A 179 35.40 -3.61 6.89
CA SER A 179 35.56 -2.64 7.97
C SER A 179 34.60 -2.85 9.14
N ALA A 180 33.79 -3.92 9.11
CA ALA A 180 32.85 -4.22 10.19
C ALA A 180 33.60 -4.47 11.49
N LEU A 181 33.17 -3.77 12.54
CA LEU A 181 33.62 -3.97 13.92
C LEU A 181 32.41 -4.28 14.80
N PRO A 182 32.59 -5.10 15.85
CA PRO A 182 31.51 -5.43 16.76
C PRO A 182 31.06 -4.17 17.52
N GLY A 183 29.74 -4.00 17.63
CA GLY A 183 29.14 -2.91 18.40
C GLY A 183 29.36 -3.09 19.91
N ARG A 184 29.37 -2.00 20.68
CA ARG A 184 29.63 -2.04 22.14
C ARG A 184 28.64 -2.91 22.92
N ASN A 185 27.39 -3.02 22.44
CA ASN A 185 26.32 -3.79 23.07
C ASN A 185 25.85 -4.97 22.18
N GLU A 186 26.66 -5.36 21.19
CA GLU A 186 26.31 -6.42 20.24
C GLU A 186 26.89 -7.76 20.73
N THR A 187 26.10 -8.84 20.62
CA THR A 187 26.63 -10.19 20.87
C THR A 187 27.44 -10.67 19.67
N TRP A 188 28.44 -11.51 19.90
CA TRP A 188 29.25 -12.09 18.82
C TRP A 188 28.42 -12.86 17.78
N GLN A 189 27.28 -13.45 18.19
CA GLN A 189 26.36 -14.13 17.29
C GLN A 189 25.67 -13.13 16.34
N HIS A 190 25.16 -12.02 16.86
CA HIS A 190 24.56 -10.98 16.02
C HIS A 190 25.60 -10.35 15.08
N PHE A 191 26.83 -10.16 15.56
CA PHE A 191 27.93 -9.67 14.74
C PHE A 191 28.25 -10.61 13.57
N ALA A 192 28.33 -11.92 13.82
CA ALA A 192 28.57 -12.92 12.79
C ALA A 192 27.45 -12.92 11.73
N SER A 193 26.18 -12.95 12.15
CA SER A 193 25.03 -12.90 11.22
C SER A 193 25.01 -11.60 10.41
N ARG A 194 25.42 -10.47 11.00
CA ARG A 194 25.50 -9.18 10.32
C ARG A 194 26.58 -9.17 9.24
N ILE A 195 27.78 -9.70 9.52
CA ILE A 195 28.86 -9.84 8.54
C ILE A 195 28.47 -10.80 7.41
N GLU A 196 27.87 -11.95 7.76
CA GLU A 196 27.39 -12.93 6.79
C GLU A 196 26.37 -12.31 5.84
N SER A 197 25.45 -11.51 6.38
CA SER A 197 24.47 -10.76 5.59
C SER A 197 25.13 -9.84 4.58
N TYR A 198 26.14 -9.05 4.98
CA TYR A 198 26.86 -8.16 4.05
C TYR A 198 27.51 -8.91 2.90
N HIS A 199 28.13 -10.05 3.20
CA HIS A 199 28.77 -10.87 2.18
C HIS A 199 27.73 -11.53 1.26
N ALA A 200 26.63 -12.03 1.80
CA ALA A 200 25.54 -12.62 1.01
C ALA A 200 24.91 -11.60 0.04
N PHE A 201 24.70 -10.36 0.48
CA PHE A 201 24.21 -9.30 -0.42
C PHE A 201 25.24 -8.89 -1.45
N TYR A 202 26.52 -8.83 -1.09
CA TYR A 202 27.59 -8.58 -2.05
C TYR A 202 27.59 -9.63 -3.17
N MET A 203 27.50 -10.91 -2.81
CA MET A 203 27.41 -12.01 -3.77
C MET A 203 26.16 -11.91 -4.64
N SER A 204 25.00 -11.63 -4.03
CA SER A 204 23.73 -11.52 -4.73
C SER A 204 23.72 -10.34 -5.72
N ALA A 205 24.28 -9.20 -5.32
CA ALA A 205 24.37 -8.01 -6.17
C ALA A 205 25.38 -8.16 -7.31
N ARG A 206 26.35 -9.08 -7.18
CA ARG A 206 27.28 -9.48 -8.26
C ARG A 206 26.77 -10.64 -9.11
N GLY A 207 25.61 -11.22 -8.76
CA GLY A 207 25.00 -12.33 -9.51
C GLY A 207 25.77 -13.64 -9.44
N ILE A 208 26.56 -13.87 -8.38
CA ILE A 208 27.44 -15.04 -8.26
C ILE A 208 26.66 -16.27 -7.82
N LYS A 209 26.81 -17.37 -8.56
CA LYS A 209 26.12 -18.65 -8.29
C LYS A 209 27.09 -19.81 -8.03
N THR A 210 28.31 -19.73 -8.54
CA THR A 210 29.30 -20.81 -8.50
C THR A 210 30.42 -20.49 -7.51
N LEU A 211 31.01 -21.52 -6.90
CA LEU A 211 32.20 -21.36 -6.07
C LEU A 211 33.38 -20.79 -6.88
N GLU A 212 33.54 -21.21 -8.13
CA GLU A 212 34.59 -20.71 -9.05
C GLU A 212 34.47 -19.21 -9.30
N ASP A 213 33.24 -18.71 -9.47
CA ASP A 213 32.95 -17.29 -9.65
C ASP A 213 33.27 -16.50 -8.38
N LEU A 214 33.00 -17.06 -7.20
CA LEU A 214 33.36 -16.44 -5.91
C LEU A 214 34.87 -16.36 -5.72
N VAL A 215 35.61 -17.41 -6.07
CA VAL A 215 37.08 -17.39 -6.03
C VAL A 215 37.61 -16.33 -6.99
N SER A 216 37.09 -16.29 -8.22
CA SER A 216 37.48 -15.32 -9.24
C SER A 216 37.21 -13.88 -8.79
N LEU A 217 36.05 -13.62 -8.18
CA LEU A 217 35.70 -12.31 -7.63
C LEU A 217 36.66 -11.91 -6.50
N ASN A 218 36.94 -12.81 -5.56
CA ASN A 218 37.85 -12.51 -4.46
C ASN A 218 39.26 -12.17 -4.95
N VAL A 219 39.77 -12.90 -5.95
CA VAL A 219 41.06 -12.59 -6.58
C VAL A 219 40.99 -11.24 -7.29
N ALA A 220 39.93 -10.96 -8.04
CA ALA A 220 39.74 -9.67 -8.70
C ALA A 220 39.72 -8.50 -7.70
N ASP A 221 39.00 -8.62 -6.60
CA ASP A 221 38.93 -7.61 -5.55
C ASP A 221 40.27 -7.44 -4.81
N GLN A 222 41.05 -8.50 -4.69
CA GLN A 222 42.40 -8.42 -4.14
C GLN A 222 43.35 -7.70 -5.09
N MET A 223 43.27 -7.98 -6.40
CA MET A 223 44.05 -7.27 -7.42
C MET A 223 43.73 -5.78 -7.41
N LYS A 224 42.45 -5.41 -7.36
CA LYS A 224 42.01 -4.00 -7.29
C LYS A 224 42.55 -3.26 -6.07
N GLN A 225 42.71 -3.93 -4.93
CA GLN A 225 43.29 -3.32 -3.73
C GLN A 225 44.78 -3.01 -3.87
N ALA A 226 45.49 -3.79 -4.69
CA ALA A 226 46.90 -3.61 -4.97
C ALA A 226 47.18 -2.51 -6.01
N LEU A 227 46.14 -2.02 -6.70
CA LEU A 227 46.27 -0.97 -7.70
C LEU A 227 46.49 0.41 -7.08
N SER A 228 47.22 1.26 -7.82
CA SER A 228 47.28 2.69 -7.57
C SER A 228 45.89 3.33 -7.78
N THR A 229 45.68 4.51 -7.21
CA THR A 229 44.39 5.22 -7.29
C THR A 229 43.97 5.49 -8.74
N GLU A 230 44.93 5.80 -9.62
CA GLU A 230 44.66 6.09 -11.03
C GLU A 230 44.36 4.83 -11.84
N ALA A 231 45.14 3.75 -11.65
CA ALA A 231 44.85 2.46 -12.27
C ALA A 231 43.51 1.88 -11.82
N TYR A 232 43.16 2.04 -10.54
CA TYR A 232 41.85 1.63 -10.03
C TYR A 232 40.69 2.40 -10.69
N LYS A 233 40.82 3.72 -10.89
CA LYS A 233 39.81 4.52 -11.60
C LYS A 233 39.67 4.08 -13.06
N TYR A 234 40.77 3.75 -13.73
CA TYR A 234 40.77 3.24 -15.10
C TYR A 234 40.02 1.90 -15.20
N VAL A 235 40.38 0.92 -14.35
CA VAL A 235 39.69 -0.38 -14.30
C VAL A 235 38.22 -0.21 -13.96
N LYS A 236 37.88 0.67 -13.00
CA LYS A 236 36.49 0.93 -12.61
C LYS A 236 35.67 1.58 -13.74
N ARG A 237 36.30 2.38 -14.61
CA ARG A 237 35.65 2.95 -15.79
C ARG A 237 35.29 1.85 -16.79
N GLU A 238 36.21 0.91 -17.00
CA GLU A 238 36.01 -0.22 -17.92
C GLU A 238 34.99 -1.24 -17.40
N GLU A 239 34.87 -1.39 -16.08
CA GLU A 239 33.92 -2.30 -15.44
C GLU A 239 32.44 -1.94 -15.69
N ALA A 240 32.11 -0.68 -15.96
CA ALA A 240 30.74 -0.21 -16.16
C ALA A 240 29.76 -0.84 -15.11
N ASP A 241 28.85 -1.72 -15.56
CA ASP A 241 27.84 -2.39 -14.72
C ASP A 241 28.23 -3.81 -14.25
N SER A 242 29.27 -4.44 -14.80
CA SER A 242 29.67 -5.81 -14.48
C SER A 242 31.07 -5.90 -13.87
N TRP A 243 31.34 -6.92 -13.07
CA TRP A 243 32.70 -7.18 -12.61
C TRP A 243 33.51 -7.86 -13.73
N VAL A 244 34.80 -7.53 -13.83
CA VAL A 244 35.73 -8.19 -14.76
C VAL A 244 36.52 -9.29 -14.07
N LYS A 245 36.90 -10.31 -14.85
CA LYS A 245 37.66 -11.45 -14.32
C LYS A 245 39.10 -11.06 -14.00
N PRO A 246 39.79 -11.79 -13.10
CA PRO A 246 41.17 -11.51 -12.73
C PRO A 246 42.13 -11.34 -13.92
N HIS A 247 42.03 -12.22 -14.91
CA HIS A 247 42.88 -12.17 -16.11
C HIS A 247 42.61 -10.96 -17.00
N GLU A 248 41.37 -10.46 -17.02
CA GLU A 248 41.01 -9.25 -17.76
C GLU A 248 41.53 -8.01 -17.04
N ILE A 249 41.43 -7.98 -15.70
CA ILE A 249 42.06 -6.93 -14.88
C ILE A 249 43.57 -6.86 -15.14
N ALA A 250 44.25 -8.00 -15.19
CA ALA A 250 45.68 -8.04 -15.50
C ALA A 250 45.99 -7.35 -16.84
N LYS A 251 45.25 -7.69 -17.90
CA LYS A 251 45.41 -7.07 -19.23
C LYS A 251 45.15 -5.57 -19.22
N LEU A 252 44.11 -5.12 -18.51
CA LEU A 252 43.77 -3.70 -18.39
C LEU A 252 44.84 -2.92 -17.63
N VAL A 253 45.41 -3.51 -16.59
CA VAL A 253 46.48 -2.90 -15.81
C VAL A 253 47.78 -2.85 -16.60
N GLU A 254 48.12 -3.91 -17.35
CA GLU A 254 49.26 -3.91 -18.27
C GLU A 254 49.11 -2.83 -19.34
N ALA A 255 47.94 -2.72 -19.97
CA ALA A 255 47.66 -1.66 -20.95
C ALA A 255 47.79 -0.25 -20.34
N PHE A 256 47.37 -0.07 -19.09
CA PHE A 256 47.56 1.18 -18.36
C PHE A 256 49.04 1.47 -18.07
N GLU A 257 49.80 0.47 -17.64
CA GLU A 257 51.25 0.61 -17.38
C GLU A 257 52.04 0.88 -18.67
N ASP A 258 51.60 0.38 -19.83
CA ASP A 258 52.21 0.67 -21.12
C ASP A 258 52.00 2.14 -21.56
N CYS A 259 50.89 2.76 -21.16
CA CYS A 259 50.61 4.18 -21.44
C CYS A 259 51.27 5.14 -20.44
N GLU A 260 51.23 4.84 -19.14
CA GLU A 260 51.66 5.74 -18.06
C GLU A 260 53.07 5.43 -17.52
N GLY A 261 53.67 4.32 -17.97
CA GLY A 261 54.99 3.86 -17.57
C GLY A 261 54.96 2.74 -16.53
N LYS A 262 55.93 1.81 -16.63
CA LYS A 262 56.01 0.60 -15.79
C LYS A 262 55.97 0.93 -14.30
N GLY A 263 55.07 0.27 -13.57
CA GLY A 263 54.92 0.43 -12.12
C GLY A 263 54.00 1.57 -11.67
N SER A 264 53.45 2.36 -12.59
CA SER A 264 52.40 3.36 -12.32
C SER A 264 51.10 2.72 -11.82
N GLY A 265 50.86 1.45 -12.16
CA GLY A 265 49.69 0.68 -11.75
C GLY A 265 49.74 0.19 -10.31
N LYS A 266 50.90 0.20 -9.65
CA LYS A 266 51.08 -0.37 -8.31
C LYS A 266 50.84 0.67 -7.23
N LYS A 267 50.12 0.28 -6.18
CA LYS A 267 49.93 1.13 -5.01
C LYS A 267 51.28 1.36 -4.32
N GLN A 268 51.77 2.60 -4.32
CA GLN A 268 52.93 2.96 -3.53
C GLN A 268 52.53 2.90 -2.05
N ILE A 269 53.03 1.89 -1.35
CA ILE A 269 53.07 1.92 0.11
C ILE A 269 54.13 2.98 0.43
N LEU A 270 53.71 4.15 0.91
CA LEU A 270 54.60 5.10 1.56
C LEU A 270 55.28 4.36 2.70
N ALA A 271 56.48 3.83 2.43
CA ALA A 271 57.38 3.34 3.45
C ALA A 271 57.71 4.56 4.30
N ALA A 272 57.01 4.72 5.43
CA ALA A 272 57.37 5.67 6.45
C ALA A 272 58.84 5.39 6.79
N LYS A 273 59.73 6.30 6.37
CA LYS A 273 61.13 6.32 6.78
C LYS A 273 61.14 6.16 8.30
N ARG A 274 61.63 5.03 8.81
CA ARG A 274 61.99 4.93 10.22
C ARG A 274 62.93 6.10 10.49
N PRO A 275 62.64 7.01 11.44
CA PRO A 275 63.63 7.99 11.83
C PRO A 275 64.79 7.21 12.45
N THR A 276 65.91 7.20 11.72
CA THR A 276 67.20 6.76 12.24
C THR A 276 67.55 7.70 13.40
N ASN A 277 67.24 7.30 14.63
CA ASN A 277 67.78 7.97 15.81
C ASN A 277 69.28 7.66 15.88
N GLN A 278 70.06 8.43 15.14
CA GLN A 278 71.47 8.67 15.41
C GLN A 278 71.58 9.95 16.25
N HIS A 279 71.69 9.78 17.56
CA HIS A 279 72.49 10.61 18.45
C HIS A 279 72.91 9.65 19.59
N LEU A 280 74.08 9.02 19.50
CA LEU A 280 75.40 9.50 19.94
C LEU A 280 75.44 9.81 21.45
N PHE A 281 76.16 8.93 22.16
CA PHE A 281 76.97 9.07 23.37
C PHE A 281 76.54 10.05 24.47
#